data_AF-A0AAU6T456-F1
#
_entry.id   AF-A0AAU6T456-F1
#
_cell.length_a   1.000
_cell.length_b   1.000
_cell.length_c   1.000
_cell.angle_alpha   90.00
_cell.angle_beta   90.00
_cell.angle_gamma   90.00
#
_symmetry.space_group_name_H-M   'P 1'
#
loop_
_entity.id
_entity.type
_entity.pdbx_description
1 polymer ?
#
loop_
_entity_poly.entity_id
_entity_poly.type
_entity_poly.pdbx_seq_one_letter_code
_entity_poly.pdbx_strand_id
1 'polypeptide(L)' 'MLDSKLKHAATTMAPLEDADKLGVISEREKVQLTAWQHYRVALYRLPQSEGWPTDVTWPDAPQ' A
#
# COMPACT_ATOMS: atom_id res chain seq x y z
N MET A 1 -11.92 -6.15 -3.84
CA MET A 1 -12.26 -5.97 -2.41
C MET A 1 -11.09 -5.30 -1.70
N LEU A 2 -11.36 -4.55 -0.63
CA LEU A 2 -10.32 -3.83 0.13
C LEU A 2 -9.21 -4.77 0.63
N ASP A 3 -9.57 -5.92 1.18
CA ASP A 3 -8.61 -6.90 1.72
C ASP A 3 -7.61 -7.39 0.66
N SER A 4 -8.07 -7.59 -0.56
CA SER A 4 -7.21 -7.99 -1.67
C SER A 4 -6.20 -6.89 -2.02
N LYS A 5 -6.60 -5.61 -1.98
CA LYS A 5 -5.71 -4.47 -2.23
C LYS A 5 -4.70 -4.27 -1.10
N LEU A 6 -5.13 -4.44 0.15
CA LEU A 6 -4.26 -4.39 1.33
C LEU A 6 -3.25 -5.53 1.32
N LYS A 7 -3.69 -6.75 1.02
CA LYS A 7 -2.81 -7.92 0.89
C LYS A 7 -1.78 -7.71 -0.21
N HIS A 8 -2.19 -7.22 -1.38
CA HIS A 8 -1.27 -6.92 -2.47
C HIS A 8 -0.22 -5.89 -2.06
N ALA A 9 -0.63 -4.76 -1.47
CA ALA A 9 0.31 -3.75 -0.99
C ALA A 9 1.30 -4.33 0.04
N ALA A 10 0.81 -5.12 1.01
CA ALA A 10 1.64 -5.74 2.02
C ALA A 10 2.68 -6.70 1.41
N THR A 11 2.27 -7.52 0.44
CA THR A 11 3.20 -8.43 -0.26
C THR A 11 4.24 -7.68 -1.08
N THR A 12 3.87 -6.57 -1.73
CA THR A 12 4.83 -5.76 -2.49
C THR A 12 5.83 -5.03 -1.60
N MET A 13 5.38 -4.53 -0.43
CA MET A 13 6.26 -3.81 0.49
C MET A 13 7.20 -4.72 1.28
N ALA A 14 6.84 -5.97 1.54
CA ALA A 14 7.64 -6.88 2.37
C ALA A 14 9.14 -6.91 2.02
N PRO A 15 9.57 -7.13 0.75
CA PRO A 15 10.99 -7.09 0.41
C PRO A 15 11.63 -5.71 0.59
N LEU A 16 10.89 -4.63 0.34
CA LEU A 16 11.38 -3.25 0.50
C LEU A 16 11.56 -2.91 1.98
N GLU A 17 10.59 -3.28 2.82
CA GLU A 17 10.67 -3.12 4.28
C GLU A 17 11.83 -3.94 4.86
N ASP A 18 12.11 -5.12 4.32
CA ASP A 18 13.27 -5.91 4.75
C ASP A 18 14.60 -5.28 4.31
N ALA A 19 14.69 -4.74 3.09
CA ALA A 19 15.86 -3.99 2.64
C ALA A 19 16.10 -2.74 3.50
N ASP A 20 15.04 -2.03 3.90
CA ASP A 20 15.12 -0.84 4.78
C ASP A 20 15.61 -1.24 6.18
N LYS A 21 15.03 -2.30 6.77
CA LYS A 21 15.48 -2.85 8.07
C LYS A 21 16.94 -3.28 8.06
N LEU A 22 17.40 -3.87 6.95
CA LEU A 22 18.78 -4.31 6.77
C LEU A 22 19.73 -3.14 6.42
N GLY A 23 19.21 -1.94 6.18
CA GLY A 23 20.00 -0.76 5.80
C GLY A 23 20.62 -0.85 4.40
N VAL A 24 20.10 -1.74 3.54
CA VAL A 24 20.60 -1.98 2.18
C VAL A 24 19.66 -1.43 1.10
N ILE A 25 18.57 -0.77 1.49
CA ILE A 25 17.61 -0.18 0.57
C ILE A 25 18.26 0.92 -0.27
N SER A 26 18.04 0.86 -1.58
CA SER A 26 18.42 1.94 -2.48
C SER A 26 17.44 3.12 -2.39
N GLU A 27 17.87 4.32 -2.82
CA GLU A 27 16.98 5.49 -2.87
C GLU A 27 15.73 5.26 -3.72
N ARG A 28 15.84 4.47 -4.81
CA ARG A 28 14.69 4.13 -5.66
C ARG A 28 13.69 3.25 -4.92
N GLU A 29 14.18 2.21 -4.25
CA GLU A 29 13.35 1.32 -3.43
C GLU A 29 12.71 2.07 -2.27
N LYS A 30 13.41 3.04 -1.67
CA LYS A 30 12.88 3.87 -0.59
C LYS A 30 11.73 4.78 -1.04
N VAL A 31 11.85 5.36 -2.24
CA VAL A 31 10.74 6.11 -2.87
C VAL A 31 9.56 5.18 -3.13
N GLN A 32 9.82 3.97 -3.63
CA GLN A 32 8.77 2.99 -3.91
C GLN A 32 8.07 2.51 -2.62
N LEU A 33 8.84 2.23 -1.56
CA LEU A 33 8.31 1.86 -0.24
C LEU A 33 7.41 2.96 0.31
N THR A 34 7.86 4.22 0.24
CA THR A 34 7.07 5.38 0.68
C THR A 34 5.75 5.49 -0.10
N ALA A 35 5.79 5.31 -1.42
CA ALA A 35 4.59 5.35 -2.25
C ALA A 35 3.58 4.25 -1.87
N TRP A 36 4.06 3.02 -1.64
CA TRP A 36 3.21 1.92 -1.21
C TRP A 36 2.64 2.12 0.20
N GLN A 37 3.41 2.71 1.12
CA GLN A 37 2.93 3.07 2.46
C GLN A 37 1.82 4.11 2.39
N HIS A 38 1.97 5.16 1.56
CA HIS A 38 0.89 6.13 1.31
C HIS A 38 -0.36 5.48 0.71
N TYR A 39 -0.19 4.59 -0.26
CA TYR A 39 -1.29 3.83 -0.84
C TYR A 39 -2.02 2.98 0.22
N ARG A 40 -1.29 2.23 1.05
CA ARG A 40 -1.87 1.43 2.15
C ARG A 40 -2.63 2.31 3.16
N VAL A 41 -2.09 3.48 3.52
CA VAL A 41 -2.77 4.43 4.42
C VAL A 41 -4.04 4.99 3.76
N ALA A 42 -4.00 5.34 2.48
CA ALA A 42 -5.17 5.81 1.74
C ALA A 42 -6.28 4.74 1.72
N LEU A 43 -5.92 3.48 1.51
CA LEU A 43 -6.86 2.35 1.59
C LEU A 43 -7.49 2.19 2.98
N TYR A 44 -6.71 2.31 4.06
CA TYR A 44 -7.25 2.23 5.42
C TYR A 44 -8.19 3.38 5.79
N ARG A 45 -8.01 4.55 5.17
CA ARG A 45 -8.86 5.73 5.38
C ARG A 45 -10.16 5.68 4.59
N LEU A 46 -10.31 4.74 3.65
CA LEU A 46 -11.59 4.52 2.98
C LEU A 46 -12.59 4.03 4.03
N PRO A 47 -13.78 4.65 4.13
CA PRO A 47 -14.75 4.26 5.12
C PRO A 47 -15.22 2.81 4.90
N GLN A 48 -15.40 2.09 6.01
CA GLN A 48 -15.69 0.66 6.04
C GLN A 48 -17.04 0.33 6.66
N SER A 49 -17.97 1.29 6.63
CA SER A 49 -19.33 1.09 7.14
C SER A 49 -20.13 0.17 6.23
N GLU A 50 -21.06 -0.58 6.81
CA GLU A 50 -22.14 -1.24 6.06
C GLU A 50 -22.87 -0.21 5.19
N GLY A 51 -23.06 -0.51 3.90
CA GLY A 51 -23.64 0.41 2.92
C GLY A 51 -22.63 1.28 2.16
N TRP A 52 -21.33 1.01 2.30
CA TRP A 52 -20.31 1.62 1.45
C TRP A 52 -20.62 1.37 -0.04
N PRO A 53 -20.53 2.39 -0.93
CA PRO A 53 -20.90 2.24 -2.33
C PRO A 53 -20.08 1.14 -3.00
N THR A 54 -20.73 0.36 -3.87
CA THR A 54 -20.06 -0.63 -4.70
C THR A 54 -19.07 0.01 -5.69
N ASP A 55 -19.30 1.27 -6.09
CA ASP A 55 -18.41 2.08 -6.93
C ASP A 55 -17.47 2.95 -6.09
N VAL A 56 -16.53 2.29 -5.39
CA VAL A 56 -15.45 2.99 -4.69
C VAL A 56 -14.40 3.44 -5.69
N THR A 57 -14.10 4.74 -5.71
CA THR A 57 -12.89 5.23 -6.38
C THR A 57 -11.69 4.87 -5.51
N TRP A 58 -10.96 3.83 -5.93
CA TRP A 58 -9.75 3.40 -5.23
C TRP A 58 -8.59 4.33 -5.61
N PRO A 59 -7.64 4.59 -4.68
CA PRO A 59 -6.37 5.18 -5.06
C PRO A 59 -5.66 4.28 -6.07
N ASP A 60 -4.84 4.88 -6.92
CA ASP A 60 -3.99 4.12 -7.85
C ASP A 60 -2.84 3.47 -7.10
N ALA A 61 -2.53 2.22 -7.45
CA ALA A 61 -1.35 1.55 -6.94
C ALA A 61 -0.09 2.17 -7.59
N PRO A 62 0.98 2.42 -6.83
CA PRO A 62 2.23 2.89 -7.39
C PRO A 62 2.90 1.80 -8.25
N GLN A 63 3.65 2.23 -9.27
CA GLN A 63 4.42 1.34 -10.16
C GLN A 63 5.83 1.03 -9.63
#